data_AF-A0A0S8IYT1-F1
#
_entry.id   AF-A0A0S8IYT1-F1
#
_cell.length_a   1.000
_cell.length_b   1.000
_cell.length_c   1.000
_cell.angle_alpha   90.00
_cell.angle_beta   90.00
_cell.angle_gamma   90.00
#
_symmetry.space_group_name_H-M   'P 1'
#
loop_
_entity.id
_entity.type
_entity.pdbx_description
1 polymer ?
#
loop_
_entity_poly.entity_id
_entity_poly.type
_entity_poly.pdbx_seq_one_letter_code
_entity_poly.pdbx_strand_id
1 'polypeptide(L)'
;MKDKKGEGDLNTIIGKGTTFDGNLMIQGGLRIDGTVKGKVSGADTISIGEDGKVEADLDAKVIIVGGKVMGNIAAKEKVELQSNSIINGDLTTRNLVVEEGAVFHGKCNMKEEKLNQKKNVDN
;
A
#
# COMPACT_ATOMS: atom_id res chain seq x y z
N MET A 1 -13.67 -25.99 0.18
CA MET A 1 -13.78 -24.63 -0.39
C MET A 1 -12.75 -23.79 0.36
N LYS A 2 -11.71 -23.28 -0.32
CA LYS A 2 -10.60 -22.56 0.33
C LYS A 2 -10.90 -21.07 0.29
N ASP A 3 -11.21 -20.48 1.44
CA ASP A 3 -11.40 -19.04 1.59
C ASP A 3 -10.08 -18.32 1.28
N LYS A 4 -10.15 -17.38 0.35
CA LYS A 4 -9.06 -16.48 -0.02
C LYS A 4 -8.76 -15.56 1.18
N LYS A 5 -7.79 -15.93 2.01
CA LYS A 5 -7.15 -15.01 2.97
C LYS A 5 -6.35 -13.96 2.19
N GLY A 6 -7.03 -12.88 1.79
CA GLY A 6 -6.44 -11.72 1.13
C GLY A 6 -7.06 -10.38 1.56
N GLU A 7 -8.23 -10.39 2.20
CA GLU A 7 -8.79 -9.21 2.85
C GLU A 7 -8.43 -9.29 4.34
N GLY A 8 -7.43 -8.52 4.76
CA GLY A 8 -7.36 -8.15 6.17
C GLY A 8 -8.64 -7.41 6.53
N ASP A 9 -9.22 -7.68 7.70
CA ASP A 9 -10.46 -7.05 8.15
C ASP A 9 -10.38 -5.53 7.95
N LEU A 10 -11.20 -5.01 7.03
CA LEU A 10 -11.31 -3.58 6.76
C LEU A 10 -12.00 -2.94 7.97
N ASN A 11 -11.21 -2.38 8.87
CA ASN A 11 -11.69 -1.82 10.13
C ASN A 11 -11.99 -0.33 10.03
N THR A 12 -11.40 0.38 9.07
CA THR A 12 -11.53 1.84 8.96
C THR A 12 -11.70 2.28 7.52
N ILE A 13 -12.64 3.20 7.29
CA ILE A 13 -12.93 3.79 5.99
C ILE A 13 -12.93 5.32 6.14
N ILE A 14 -12.10 5.99 5.34
CA ILE A 14 -12.14 7.44 5.15
C ILE A 14 -12.91 7.70 3.86
N GLY A 15 -14.16 8.11 4.01
CA GLY A 15 -15.09 8.28 2.89
C GLY A 15 -14.82 9.54 2.06
N LYS A 16 -15.52 9.62 0.92
CA LYS A 16 -15.52 10.79 0.04
C LYS A 16 -15.98 12.03 0.80
N GLY A 17 -15.33 13.16 0.55
CA GLY A 17 -15.62 14.43 1.22
C GLY A 17 -15.04 14.56 2.63
N THR A 18 -14.39 13.53 3.15
CA THR A 18 -13.62 13.60 4.40
C THR A 18 -12.18 14.01 4.11
N THR A 19 -11.67 14.96 4.87
CA THR A 19 -10.25 15.32 4.92
C THR A 19 -9.72 15.03 6.31
N PHE A 20 -8.68 14.20 6.38
CA PHE A 20 -7.92 13.96 7.59
C PHE A 20 -6.55 14.62 7.46
N ASP A 21 -6.11 15.32 8.50
CA ASP A 21 -4.78 15.94 8.57
C ASP A 21 -4.14 15.59 9.92
N GLY A 22 -3.02 14.87 9.88
CA GLY A 22 -2.26 14.50 11.06
C GLY A 22 -1.64 13.11 10.96
N ASN A 23 -1.40 12.50 12.12
CA ASN A 23 -0.80 11.17 12.23
C ASN A 23 -1.87 10.14 12.56
N LEU A 24 -2.05 9.16 11.69
CA LEU A 24 -3.02 8.09 11.82
C LEU A 24 -2.28 6.77 12.14
N MET A 25 -2.65 6.13 13.25
CA MET A 25 -2.20 4.80 13.61
C MET A 25 -3.39 3.87 13.66
N ILE A 26 -3.38 2.83 12.83
CA ILE A 26 -4.48 1.86 12.68
C ILE A 26 -3.91 0.46 12.76
N GLN A 27 -4.70 -0.47 13.29
CA GLN A 27 -4.45 -1.91 13.19
C GLN A 27 -5.51 -2.54 12.28
N GLY A 28 -5.10 -3.44 11.39
CA GLY A 28 -5.96 -4.04 10.36
C GLY A 28 -6.01 -3.22 9.07
N GLY A 29 -7.15 -3.27 8.37
CA GLY A 29 -7.34 -2.65 7.07
C GLY A 29 -7.86 -1.20 7.13
N LEU A 30 -7.28 -0.34 6.29
CA LEU A 30 -7.71 1.04 6.06
C LEU A 30 -8.08 1.23 4.58
N ARG A 31 -9.27 1.76 4.32
CA ARG A 31 -9.70 2.22 2.99
C ARG A 31 -9.78 3.74 2.94
N ILE A 32 -9.22 4.35 1.90
CA ILE A 32 -9.21 5.80 1.69
C ILE A 32 -9.86 6.12 0.35
N ASP A 33 -11.08 6.66 0.40
CA ASP A 33 -11.78 7.26 -0.74
C ASP A 33 -11.86 8.81 -0.63
N GLY A 34 -11.29 9.39 0.44
CA GLY A 34 -11.22 10.83 0.72
C GLY A 34 -9.82 11.43 0.60
N THR A 35 -9.55 12.51 1.34
CA THR A 35 -8.22 13.14 1.39
C THR A 35 -7.52 12.86 2.72
N VAL A 36 -6.27 12.41 2.68
CA VAL A 36 -5.44 12.15 3.88
C VAL A 36 -4.13 12.90 3.75
N LYS A 37 -3.76 13.67 4.77
CA LYS A 37 -2.50 14.42 4.86
C LYS A 37 -1.75 14.04 6.13
N GLY A 38 -0.43 13.95 6.04
CA GLY A 38 0.45 13.68 7.19
C GLY A 38 1.10 12.30 7.13
N LYS A 39 0.78 11.39 8.07
CA LYS A 39 1.40 10.06 8.14
C LYS A 39 0.41 8.99 8.53
N VAL A 40 0.46 7.85 7.83
CA VAL A 40 -0.33 6.66 8.17
C VAL A 40 0.62 5.50 8.49
N SER A 41 0.40 4.83 9.61
CA SER A 41 1.28 3.74 10.05
C SER A 41 0.53 2.64 10.81
N GLY A 42 1.14 1.45 10.86
CA GLY A 42 0.65 0.31 11.64
C GLY A 42 -0.41 -0.54 10.95
N ALA A 43 -0.93 -0.09 9.81
CA ALA A 43 -1.96 -0.80 9.07
C ALA A 43 -1.41 -2.11 8.47
N ASP A 44 -2.23 -3.15 8.45
CA ASP A 44 -1.92 -4.37 7.71
C ASP A 44 -2.12 -4.13 6.21
N THR A 45 -3.24 -3.51 5.84
CA THR A 45 -3.57 -3.21 4.44
C THR A 45 -4.05 -1.77 4.32
N ILE A 46 -3.50 -1.02 3.37
CA ILE A 46 -4.02 0.30 2.98
C ILE A 46 -4.50 0.21 1.54
N SER A 47 -5.78 0.51 1.32
CA SER A 47 -6.41 0.54 0.00
C SER A 47 -6.87 1.96 -0.31
N ILE A 48 -6.32 2.55 -1.37
CA ILE A 48 -6.66 3.90 -1.83
C ILE A 48 -7.58 3.75 -3.03
N GLY A 49 -8.84 4.17 -2.91
CA GLY A 49 -9.78 4.16 -4.02
C GLY A 49 -9.42 5.19 -5.10
N GLU A 50 -10.11 5.14 -6.24
CA GLU A 50 -9.87 6.03 -7.38
C GLU A 50 -9.99 7.53 -7.04
N ASP A 51 -10.94 7.88 -6.18
CA ASP A 51 -11.13 9.25 -5.68
C ASP A 51 -10.19 9.63 -4.52
N GLY A 52 -9.44 8.65 -4.00
CA GLY A 52 -8.54 8.82 -2.87
C GLY A 52 -7.35 9.72 -3.22
N LYS A 53 -7.10 10.71 -2.36
CA LYS A 53 -5.95 11.62 -2.46
C LYS A 53 -5.15 11.55 -1.18
N VAL A 54 -3.93 11.04 -1.28
CA VAL A 54 -3.05 10.86 -0.13
C VAL A 54 -1.82 11.73 -0.29
N GLU A 55 -1.66 12.70 0.60
CA GLU A 55 -0.47 13.54 0.74
C GLU A 55 0.25 13.18 2.04
N ALA A 56 0.74 11.94 2.12
CA ALA A 56 1.23 11.38 3.36
C ALA A 56 2.29 10.30 3.13
N ASP A 57 3.13 10.09 4.15
CA ASP A 57 3.97 8.90 4.22
C ASP A 57 3.16 7.70 4.71
N LEU A 58 3.22 6.60 3.97
CA LEU A 58 2.45 5.38 4.22
C LEU A 58 3.37 4.23 4.66
N ASP A 59 3.11 3.64 5.83
CA ASP A 59 3.73 2.39 6.28
C ASP A 59 2.66 1.31 6.53
N ALA A 60 2.73 0.21 5.78
CA ALA A 60 1.84 -0.94 5.94
C ALA A 60 2.50 -2.25 5.48
N LYS A 61 1.80 -3.40 5.62
CA LYS A 61 2.27 -4.66 5.02
C LYS A 61 1.95 -4.69 3.53
N VAL A 62 0.70 -4.39 3.19
CA VAL A 62 0.19 -4.35 1.81
C VAL A 62 -0.40 -2.98 1.52
N ILE A 63 -0.06 -2.41 0.36
CA ILE A 63 -0.61 -1.12 -0.10
C ILE A 63 -1.16 -1.30 -1.51
N ILE A 64 -2.44 -0.98 -1.70
CA ILE A 64 -3.14 -1.02 -2.98
C ILE A 64 -3.52 0.41 -3.34
N VAL A 65 -3.07 0.88 -4.50
CA VAL A 65 -3.26 2.26 -4.94
C VAL A 65 -4.10 2.27 -6.22
N GLY A 66 -5.33 2.79 -6.12
CA GLY A 66 -6.18 3.11 -7.26
C GLY A 66 -6.33 4.61 -7.53
N GLY A 67 -5.93 5.46 -6.58
CA GLY A 67 -6.03 6.92 -6.66
C GLY A 67 -4.68 7.63 -6.78
N LYS A 68 -4.58 8.80 -6.14
CA LYS A 68 -3.39 9.67 -6.20
C LYS A 68 -2.63 9.67 -4.88
N VAL A 69 -1.32 9.43 -4.94
CA VAL A 69 -0.42 9.48 -3.78
C VAL A 69 0.72 10.44 -4.03
N MET A 70 0.97 11.32 -3.07
CA MET A 70 2.09 12.25 -3.02
C MET A 70 2.78 12.06 -1.67
N GLY A 71 3.88 11.32 -1.65
CA GLY A 71 4.55 10.92 -0.42
C GLY A 71 5.24 9.57 -0.55
N ASN A 72 5.97 9.17 0.49
CA ASN A 72 6.75 7.93 0.44
C ASN A 72 5.90 6.73 0.85
N ILE A 73 6.08 5.64 0.11
CA ILE A 73 5.35 4.39 0.33
C ILE A 73 6.34 3.33 0.85
N ALA A 74 6.12 2.85 2.06
CA ALA A 74 6.85 1.75 2.65
C ALA A 74 5.91 0.57 2.90
N ALA A 75 5.94 -0.41 1.99
CA ALA A 75 5.24 -1.67 2.18
C ALA A 75 6.22 -2.77 2.62
N LYS A 76 5.82 -3.58 3.59
CA LYS A 76 6.66 -4.70 4.06
C LYS A 76 6.58 -5.92 3.15
N GLU A 77 5.47 -6.12 2.44
CA GLU A 77 5.21 -7.32 1.66
C GLU A 77 4.90 -7.02 0.19
N LYS A 78 3.92 -6.13 -0.08
CA LYS A 78 3.43 -5.89 -1.44
C LYS A 78 2.93 -4.46 -1.64
N VAL A 79 3.24 -3.88 -2.80
CA VAL A 79 2.55 -2.72 -3.37
C VAL A 79 1.87 -3.12 -4.67
N GLU A 80 0.64 -2.69 -4.86
CA GLU A 80 -0.14 -2.88 -6.07
C GLU A 80 -0.61 -1.53 -6.60
N LEU A 81 -0.23 -1.21 -7.83
CA LEU A 81 -0.61 0.00 -8.54
C LEU A 81 -1.68 -0.38 -9.56
N GLN A 82 -2.90 0.09 -9.36
CA GLN A 82 -4.01 -0.16 -10.26
C GLN A 82 -3.97 0.79 -11.46
N SER A 83 -4.74 0.45 -12.48
CA SER A 83 -4.70 1.05 -13.82
C SER A 83 -4.79 2.59 -13.88
N ASN A 84 -5.44 3.27 -12.92
CA ASN A 84 -5.58 4.74 -12.90
C ASN A 84 -4.74 5.43 -11.81
N SER A 85 -3.83 4.69 -11.17
CA SER A 85 -3.06 5.21 -10.05
C SER A 85 -1.97 6.19 -10.49
N ILE A 86 -1.79 7.26 -9.70
CA ILE A 86 -0.70 8.22 -9.90
C ILE A 86 0.06 8.36 -8.59
N ILE A 87 1.34 8.01 -8.61
CA ILE A 87 2.22 8.13 -7.46
C ILE A 87 3.34 9.10 -7.78
N ASN A 88 3.55 10.06 -6.89
CA ASN A 88 4.71 10.94 -6.87
C ASN A 88 5.41 10.79 -5.52
N GLY A 89 6.50 10.02 -5.48
CA GLY A 89 7.25 9.75 -4.26
C GLY A 89 8.04 8.45 -4.33
N ASP A 90 8.87 8.22 -3.30
CA ASP A 90 9.73 7.05 -3.26
C ASP A 90 8.97 5.85 -2.69
N LEU A 91 9.16 4.69 -3.34
CA LEU A 91 8.49 3.44 -3.01
C LEU A 91 9.51 2.43 -2.53
N THR A 92 9.23 1.78 -1.40
CA THR A 92 10.01 0.68 -0.86
C THR A 92 9.10 -0.50 -0.60
N THR A 93 9.35 -1.63 -1.27
CA THR A 93 8.52 -2.84 -1.15
C THR A 93 9.33 -4.11 -1.38
N ARG A 94 8.79 -5.28 -1.03
CA ARG A 94 9.35 -6.58 -1.46
C ARG A 94 8.80 -7.02 -2.81
N ASN A 95 7.50 -6.83 -3.02
CA ASN A 95 6.83 -7.13 -4.27
C ASN A 95 6.13 -5.88 -4.79
N LEU A 96 6.28 -5.62 -6.09
CA LEU A 96 5.60 -4.53 -6.78
C LEU A 96 4.80 -5.13 -7.94
N VAL A 97 3.49 -4.85 -7.97
CA VAL A 97 2.60 -5.14 -9.09
C VAL A 97 2.15 -3.82 -9.68
N VAL A 98 2.31 -3.66 -10.98
CA VAL A 98 1.90 -2.45 -11.70
C VAL A 98 0.97 -2.87 -12.84
N GLU A 99 -0.26 -2.41 -12.78
CA GLU A 99 -1.23 -2.58 -13.86
C GLU A 99 -0.98 -1.58 -15.00
N GLU A 100 -1.48 -1.92 -16.18
CA GLU A 100 -1.41 -1.05 -17.34
C GLU A 100 -2.17 0.27 -17.09
N GLY A 101 -1.52 1.40 -17.38
CA GLY A 101 -2.07 2.74 -17.16
C GLY A 101 -1.59 3.42 -15.87
N ALA A 102 -1.02 2.67 -14.92
CA ALA A 102 -0.48 3.24 -13.70
C ALA A 102 0.73 4.16 -13.99
N VAL A 103 0.77 5.31 -13.33
CA VAL A 103 1.85 6.30 -13.44
C VAL A 103 2.61 6.37 -12.12
N PHE A 104 3.90 6.02 -12.16
CA PHE A 104 4.79 6.09 -11.01
C PHE A 104 5.96 7.03 -11.30
N HIS A 105 6.11 8.08 -10.49
CA HIS A 105 7.23 9.01 -10.52
C HIS A 105 7.96 8.99 -9.17
N GLY A 106 9.16 8.42 -9.16
CA GLY A 106 10.01 8.39 -7.97
C GLY A 106 11.03 7.27 -8.04
N LYS A 107 11.72 7.02 -6.93
CA LYS A 107 12.65 5.90 -6.81
C LYS A 107 11.91 4.70 -6.24
N CYS A 108 12.09 3.54 -6.86
CA CYS A 108 11.63 2.26 -6.32
C CYS A 108 12.82 1.50 -5.74
N ASN A 109 12.75 1.16 -4.45
CA ASN A 109 13.71 0.31 -3.76
C ASN A 109 13.05 -1.03 -3.41
N MET A 110 13.41 -2.07 -4.15
CA MET A 110 12.97 -3.43 -3.86
C MET A 110 13.81 -4.02 -2.71
N LYS A 111 13.19 -4.31 -1.58
CA LYS A 111 13.83 -5.03 -0.47
C LYS A 111 13.93 -6.51 -0.84
N GLU A 112 15.15 -7.01 -0.96
CA GLU A 112 15.38 -8.45 -1.13
C GLU A 112 14.91 -9.22 0.10
N GLU A 113 14.10 -10.25 -0.11
CA GLU A 113 14.02 -11.36 0.84
C GLU A 113 15.30 -12.18 0.72
N LYS A 114 15.99 -12.42 1.84
CA LYS A 114 16.95 -13.53 1.90
C LYS A 114 16.17 -14.81 1.64
N LEU A 115 16.20 -15.31 0.40
CA LEU A 115 15.72 -16.63 0.04
C LEU A 115 16.43 -17.66 0.94
N ASN A 116 15.72 -18.16 1.95
CA ASN A 116 16.17 -19.34 2.71
C ASN A 116 16.14 -20.54 1.76
N GLN A 117 17.27 -20.80 1.11
CA GLN A 117 17.55 -22.05 0.42
C GLN A 117 17.45 -23.19 1.45
N LYS A 118 16.31 -23.88 1.50
CA LYS A 118 16.26 -25.22 2.10
C LYS A 118 17.19 -26.10 1.27
N LYS A 119 18.40 -26.34 1.79
CA LYS A 119 19.28 -27.43 1.35
C LYS A 119 18.55 -28.76 1.60
N ASN A 120 17.78 -29.22 0.61
CA ASN A 120 17.53 -30.65 0.47
C ASN A 120 18.69 -31.21 -0.35
N VAL A 121 19.75 -31.61 0.36
CA VAL A 121 20.68 -32.62 -0.17
C VAL A 121 20.32 -33.90 0.57
N ASP A 122 19.28 -34.56 0.06
CA ASP A 122 19.13 -35.99 0.24
C ASP A 122 20.01 -36.66 -0.83
N ASN A 123 21.04 -37.36 -0.36
CA ASN A 123 21.63 -38.62 -0.85
C ASN A 123 23.16 -38.63 -0.73
#